data_AF-A0A839WA77-F1
#
_entry.id   AF-A0A839WA77-F1
#
_cell.length_a   1.000
_cell.length_b   1.000
_cell.length_c   1.000
_cell.angle_alpha   90.00
_cell.angle_beta   90.00
_cell.angle_gamma   90.00
#
_symmetry.space_group_name_H-M   'P 1'
#
loop_
_entity.id
_entity.type
_entity.pdbx_description
1 polymer ?
#
loop_
_entity_poly.entity_id
_entity_poly.type
_entity_poly.pdbx_seq_one_letter_code
_entity_poly.pdbx_strand_id
1 'polypeptide(L)'
;MAVGRLFGSGADLCSQPTISRLENLPGPVALKRMMAAMLWLFCDSLATAPRRIVLDIDDTKDRVHGARQLSLFHAHYDGRCFLPMHIHEATLVLRHVVRAIRARWPRVDILVRGDSHYGRNEAMSWYERKRVGYVFGLGGNTALLGWGTASAKDAAMGRLAGEADKVRHLFEFRYAARSWKVKRRVIARIEASV
;
A
#
# COMPACT_ATOMS: atom_id res chain seq x y z
N MET A 1 -27.38 -1.67 -6.63
CA MET A 1 -27.61 -3.09 -6.99
C MET A 1 -26.26 -3.71 -7.32
N ALA A 2 -25.84 -4.76 -6.60
CA ALA A 2 -24.49 -5.31 -6.70
C ALA A 2 -24.16 -6.06 -8.01
N VAL A 3 -25.15 -6.28 -8.90
CA VAL A 3 -24.93 -7.04 -10.15
C VAL A 3 -25.70 -6.50 -11.38
N GLY A 4 -26.21 -5.26 -11.32
CA GLY A 4 -26.81 -4.61 -12.50
C GLY A 4 -28.01 -5.33 -13.14
N ARG A 5 -28.85 -6.05 -12.37
CA ARG A 5 -30.06 -6.75 -12.86
C ARG A 5 -31.31 -6.40 -12.07
N LEU A 6 -32.47 -6.51 -12.70
CA LEU A 6 -33.80 -6.27 -12.10
C LEU A 6 -34.20 -7.42 -11.17
N PHE A 7 -34.94 -7.09 -10.10
CA PHE A 7 -35.53 -8.08 -9.18
C PHE A 7 -36.46 -9.05 -9.95
N GLY A 8 -36.36 -10.35 -9.64
CA GLY A 8 -37.25 -11.40 -10.18
C GLY A 8 -36.74 -12.13 -11.44
N SER A 9 -35.53 -11.82 -11.93
CA SER A 9 -34.91 -12.55 -13.05
C SER A 9 -33.58 -13.22 -12.65
N GLY A 10 -33.53 -14.55 -12.68
CA GLY A 10 -32.34 -15.36 -12.38
C GLY A 10 -32.46 -16.27 -11.15
N ALA A 11 -31.40 -17.02 -10.85
CA ALA A 11 -31.32 -17.84 -9.64
C ALA A 11 -31.35 -16.97 -8.38
N ASP A 12 -31.98 -17.46 -7.31
CA ASP A 12 -32.08 -16.76 -6.04
C ASP A 12 -30.69 -16.36 -5.52
N LEU A 13 -30.55 -15.09 -5.16
CA LEU A 13 -29.36 -14.60 -4.47
C LEU A 13 -29.38 -15.09 -3.01
N CYS A 14 -28.20 -15.07 -2.39
CA CYS A 14 -28.10 -15.33 -0.96
C CYS A 14 -29.00 -14.36 -0.17
N SER A 15 -29.80 -14.91 0.74
CA SER A 15 -30.69 -14.11 1.60
C SER A 15 -29.89 -13.12 2.44
N GLN A 16 -30.51 -12.00 2.85
CA GLN A 16 -29.88 -11.03 3.75
C GLN A 16 -29.36 -11.67 5.06
N PRO A 17 -30.07 -12.61 5.72
CA PRO A 17 -29.52 -13.36 6.85
C PRO A 17 -28.30 -14.23 6.50
N THR A 18 -28.20 -14.73 5.28
CA THR A 18 -27.01 -15.49 4.82
C THR A 18 -25.81 -14.58 4.64
N ILE A 19 -25.98 -13.41 4.00
CA ILE A 19 -24.91 -12.41 3.83
C ILE A 19 -24.45 -11.91 5.21
N SER A 20 -25.38 -11.54 6.09
CA SER A 20 -25.05 -11.06 7.44
C SER A 20 -24.23 -12.09 8.24
N ARG A 21 -24.58 -13.37 8.15
CA ARG A 21 -23.77 -14.44 8.77
C ARG A 21 -22.40 -14.57 8.12
N LEU A 22 -22.30 -14.50 6.80
CA LEU A 22 -21.01 -14.55 6.10
C LEU A 22 -20.09 -13.39 6.51
N GLU A 23 -20.62 -12.19 6.70
CA GLU A 23 -19.85 -11.02 7.08
C GLU A 23 -19.39 -11.05 8.55
N ASN A 24 -20.24 -11.54 9.45
CA ASN A 24 -20.02 -11.40 10.90
C ASN A 24 -19.52 -12.67 11.61
N LEU A 25 -19.67 -13.86 10.99
CA LEU A 25 -19.26 -15.14 11.59
C LEU A 25 -17.76 -15.46 11.48
N PRO A 26 -17.03 -15.09 10.40
CA PRO A 26 -15.63 -15.48 10.26
C PRO A 26 -14.73 -14.87 11.34
N GLY A 27 -14.18 -15.74 12.20
CA GLY A 27 -13.12 -15.34 13.13
C GLY A 27 -11.76 -15.14 12.44
N PRO A 28 -10.73 -14.68 13.17
CA PRO A 28 -9.42 -14.36 12.60
C PRO A 28 -8.74 -15.51 11.84
N VAL A 29 -8.95 -16.76 12.27
CA VAL A 29 -8.41 -17.95 11.58
C VAL A 29 -9.10 -18.16 10.25
N ALA A 30 -10.43 -18.06 10.21
CA ALA A 30 -11.22 -18.19 8.99
C ALA A 30 -10.83 -17.10 7.98
N LEU A 31 -10.72 -15.84 8.42
CA LEU A 31 -10.27 -14.72 7.59
C LEU A 31 -8.88 -14.97 6.98
N LYS A 32 -7.92 -15.46 7.77
CA LYS A 32 -6.56 -15.81 7.26
C LYS A 32 -6.59 -16.95 6.25
N ARG A 33 -7.46 -17.95 6.43
CA ARG A 33 -7.64 -19.06 5.47
C ARG A 33 -8.30 -18.59 4.18
N MET A 34 -9.33 -17.74 4.28
CA MET A 34 -9.99 -17.13 3.13
C MET A 34 -9.01 -16.28 2.32
N MET A 35 -8.24 -15.41 2.98
CA MET A 35 -7.18 -14.62 2.35
C MET A 35 -6.14 -15.53 1.65
N ALA A 36 -5.70 -16.60 2.30
CA ALA A 36 -4.76 -17.55 1.69
C ALA A 36 -5.37 -18.23 0.46
N ALA A 37 -6.63 -18.66 0.52
CA ALA A 37 -7.32 -19.25 -0.62
C ALA A 37 -7.43 -18.28 -1.80
N MET A 38 -7.78 -17.02 -1.56
CA MET A 38 -7.80 -15.98 -2.60
C MET A 38 -6.42 -15.76 -3.23
N LEU A 39 -5.37 -15.72 -2.42
CA LEU A 39 -3.99 -15.60 -2.92
C LEU A 39 -3.56 -16.82 -3.71
N TRP A 40 -3.97 -18.03 -3.32
CA TRP A 40 -3.67 -19.24 -4.06
C TRP A 40 -4.40 -19.31 -5.39
N LEU A 41 -5.68 -18.90 -5.44
CA LEU A 41 -6.39 -18.73 -6.71
C LEU A 41 -5.66 -17.76 -7.64
N PHE A 42 -5.19 -16.63 -7.12
CA PHE A 42 -4.34 -15.72 -7.88
C PHE A 42 -3.07 -16.41 -8.38
N CYS A 43 -2.37 -17.15 -7.52
CA CYS A 43 -1.14 -17.83 -7.92
C CYS A 43 -1.40 -18.90 -8.98
N ASP A 44 -2.46 -19.68 -8.83
CA ASP A 44 -2.85 -20.76 -9.74
C ASP A 44 -3.34 -20.24 -11.09
N SER A 45 -3.76 -18.97 -11.16
CA SER A 45 -4.09 -18.32 -12.43
C SER A 45 -2.87 -18.04 -13.31
N LEU A 46 -1.64 -18.10 -12.76
CA LEU A 46 -0.40 -17.95 -13.53
C LEU A 46 0.22 -19.31 -13.85
N ALA A 47 0.45 -19.57 -15.13
CA ALA A 47 1.04 -20.83 -15.62
C ALA A 47 2.43 -21.13 -15.02
N THR A 48 3.22 -20.08 -14.75
CA THR A 48 4.55 -20.19 -14.15
C THR A 48 4.73 -19.12 -13.08
N ALA A 49 5.55 -19.43 -12.07
CA ALA A 49 5.91 -18.47 -11.05
C ALA A 49 6.58 -17.23 -11.67
N PRO A 50 6.09 -16.00 -11.39
CA PRO A 50 6.76 -14.80 -11.85
C PRO A 50 8.10 -14.63 -11.15
N ARG A 51 9.02 -13.86 -11.75
CA ARG A 51 10.28 -13.49 -11.08
C ARG A 51 10.02 -12.59 -9.86
N ARG A 52 9.03 -11.70 -9.96
CA ARG A 52 8.70 -10.72 -8.92
C ARG A 52 7.19 -10.48 -8.85
N ILE A 53 6.69 -10.28 -7.63
CA ILE A 53 5.37 -9.74 -7.34
C ILE A 53 5.55 -8.37 -6.69
N VAL A 54 4.79 -7.39 -7.16
CA VAL A 54 4.71 -6.07 -6.56
C VAL A 54 3.38 -5.97 -5.82
N LEU A 55 3.43 -5.70 -4.52
CA LEU A 55 2.28 -5.48 -3.67
C LEU A 55 2.16 -3.99 -3.41
N ASP A 56 1.21 -3.35 -4.08
CA ASP A 56 0.86 -1.96 -3.82
C ASP A 56 -0.13 -1.92 -2.67
N ILE A 57 0.25 -1.18 -1.62
CA ILE A 57 -0.58 -0.97 -0.44
C ILE A 57 -1.06 0.47 -0.41
N ASP A 58 -2.38 0.62 -0.28
CA ASP A 58 -3.06 1.91 -0.17
C ASP A 58 -4.32 1.77 0.68
N ASP A 59 -4.73 2.87 1.28
CA ASP A 59 -5.91 2.93 2.11
C ASP A 59 -7.14 3.07 1.22
N THR A 60 -8.03 2.08 1.29
CA THR A 60 -9.31 2.17 0.59
C THR A 60 -10.35 2.82 1.49
N LYS A 61 -10.91 3.96 1.08
CA LYS A 61 -12.04 4.60 1.77
C LYS A 61 -13.25 3.66 1.80
N ASP A 62 -13.69 3.30 3.00
CA ASP A 62 -14.99 2.67 3.23
C ASP A 62 -15.91 3.66 3.96
N ARG A 63 -16.84 4.28 3.21
CA ARG A 63 -17.67 5.38 3.72
C ARG A 63 -18.70 4.84 4.70
N VAL A 64 -18.83 5.52 5.83
CA VAL A 64 -19.79 5.15 6.87
C VAL A 64 -21.03 6.04 6.81
N HIS A 65 -22.19 5.42 6.98
CA HIS A 65 -23.46 6.08 7.22
C HIS A 65 -23.84 5.97 8.70
N GLY A 66 -24.16 7.09 9.33
CA GLY A 66 -24.50 7.16 10.76
C GLY A 66 -23.28 7.05 11.69
N ALA A 67 -23.53 6.84 12.98
CA ALA A 67 -22.50 6.79 14.02
C ALA A 67 -22.02 5.36 14.28
N ARG A 68 -21.30 4.74 13.31
CA ARG A 68 -20.73 3.40 13.52
C ARG A 68 -19.44 3.45 14.34
N GLN A 69 -19.27 2.48 15.23
CA GLN A 69 -18.11 2.36 16.11
C GLN A 69 -16.80 2.30 15.31
N LEU A 70 -15.73 2.92 15.82
CA LEU A 70 -14.39 3.00 15.20
C LEU A 70 -14.30 3.78 13.88
N SER A 71 -15.40 4.33 13.39
CA SER A 71 -15.35 5.21 12.22
C SER A 71 -14.77 6.57 12.61
N LEU A 72 -13.83 7.08 11.83
CA LEU A 72 -13.15 8.37 12.07
C LEU A 72 -13.44 9.33 10.93
N PHE A 73 -13.46 10.63 11.23
CA PHE A 73 -13.51 11.64 10.18
C PHE A 73 -12.16 11.71 9.47
N HIS A 74 -12.17 11.66 8.14
CA HIS A 74 -10.97 11.76 7.32
C HIS A 74 -11.07 12.96 6.39
N ALA A 75 -10.22 13.97 6.62
CA ALA A 75 -10.28 15.25 5.92
C ALA A 75 -10.08 15.12 4.40
N HIS A 76 -9.16 14.28 3.93
CA HIS A 76 -8.93 14.07 2.50
C HIS A 76 -10.18 13.50 1.78
N TYR A 77 -10.98 12.71 2.49
CA TYR A 77 -12.17 12.07 1.93
C TYR A 77 -13.47 12.81 2.27
N ASP A 78 -13.35 13.94 2.99
CA ASP A 78 -14.43 14.77 3.51
C ASP A 78 -15.61 13.94 4.05
N GLY A 79 -15.32 13.07 5.02
CA GLY A 79 -16.35 12.22 5.58
C GLY A 79 -15.87 11.25 6.63
N ARG A 80 -16.84 10.65 7.31
CA ARG A 80 -16.61 9.57 8.27
C ARG A 80 -16.45 8.25 7.51
N CYS A 81 -15.33 7.58 7.69
CA CYS A 81 -15.01 6.33 7.00
C CYS A 81 -14.20 5.37 7.87
N PHE A 82 -14.16 4.11 7.47
CA PHE A 82 -13.08 3.20 7.80
C PHE A 82 -11.99 3.31 6.75
N LEU A 83 -10.74 3.16 7.19
CA LEU A 83 -9.57 3.02 6.32
C LEU A 83 -8.85 1.73 6.74
N PRO A 84 -9.35 0.55 6.31
CA PRO A 84 -8.92 -0.74 6.82
C PRO A 84 -7.41 -1.01 6.67
N MET A 85 -6.71 -0.35 5.73
CA MET A 85 -5.26 -0.47 5.59
C MET A 85 -4.47 0.59 6.39
N HIS A 86 -5.12 1.65 6.88
CA HIS A 86 -4.52 2.76 7.62
C HIS A 86 -4.41 2.43 9.12
N ILE A 87 -5.24 1.50 9.60
CA ILE A 87 -5.29 1.08 11.00
C ILE A 87 -4.08 0.20 11.28
N HIS A 88 -2.91 0.81 11.49
CA HIS A 88 -1.62 0.35 12.08
C HIS A 88 -1.08 -1.08 11.83
N GLU A 89 -1.74 -1.89 11.00
CA GLU A 89 -1.55 -3.34 10.91
C GLU A 89 -1.08 -3.82 9.53
N ALA A 90 -0.78 -2.92 8.59
CA ALA A 90 -0.38 -3.31 7.23
C ALA A 90 0.75 -4.37 7.23
N THR A 91 1.74 -4.25 8.14
CA THR A 91 2.79 -5.26 8.30
C THR A 91 2.27 -6.61 8.82
N LEU A 92 1.28 -6.62 9.72
CA LEU A 92 0.68 -7.85 10.25
C LEU A 92 -0.11 -8.61 9.17
N VAL A 93 -0.85 -7.88 8.34
CA VAL A 93 -1.53 -8.46 7.17
C VAL A 93 -0.50 -8.95 6.15
N LEU A 94 0.48 -8.12 5.80
CA LEU A 94 1.52 -8.47 4.81
C LEU A 94 2.36 -9.68 5.23
N ARG A 95 2.57 -9.92 6.53
CA ARG A 95 3.19 -11.17 7.02
C ARG A 95 2.43 -12.40 6.53
N HIS A 96 1.10 -12.36 6.60
CA HIS A 96 0.27 -13.48 6.17
C HIS A 96 0.25 -13.60 4.64
N VAL A 97 0.16 -12.47 3.92
CA VAL A 97 0.22 -12.44 2.45
C VAL A 97 1.54 -13.01 1.92
N VAL A 98 2.68 -12.50 2.40
CA VAL A 98 4.02 -12.96 2.02
C VAL A 98 4.18 -14.45 2.30
N ARG A 99 3.68 -14.94 3.44
CA ARG A 99 3.73 -16.36 3.78
C ARG A 99 2.91 -17.21 2.81
N ALA A 100 1.69 -16.79 2.49
CA ALA A 100 0.80 -17.52 1.58
C ALA A 100 1.36 -17.59 0.16
N ILE A 101 1.88 -16.47 -0.36
CA ILE A 101 2.55 -16.40 -1.67
C ILE A 101 3.77 -17.33 -1.70
N ARG A 102 4.64 -17.25 -0.70
CA ARG A 102 5.86 -18.09 -0.66
C ARG A 102 5.59 -19.56 -0.42
N ALA A 103 4.43 -19.93 0.13
CA ALA A 103 4.01 -21.33 0.18
C ALA A 103 3.81 -21.91 -1.24
N ARG A 104 3.37 -21.08 -2.20
CA ARG A 104 3.21 -21.48 -3.60
C ARG A 104 4.48 -21.28 -4.42
N TRP A 105 5.18 -20.17 -4.20
CA TRP A 105 6.41 -19.78 -4.92
C TRP A 105 7.53 -19.41 -3.94
N PRO A 106 8.32 -20.39 -3.47
CA PRO A 106 9.33 -20.15 -2.41
C PRO A 106 10.43 -19.14 -2.78
N ARG A 107 10.72 -19.00 -4.08
CA ARG A 107 11.81 -18.17 -4.61
C ARG A 107 11.36 -16.87 -5.26
N VAL A 108 10.07 -16.54 -5.23
CA VAL A 108 9.58 -15.30 -5.85
C VAL A 108 10.12 -14.08 -5.11
N ASP A 109 10.59 -13.08 -5.86
CA ASP A 109 10.90 -11.77 -5.29
C ASP A 109 9.59 -11.06 -4.94
N ILE A 110 9.52 -10.45 -3.75
CA ILE A 110 8.36 -9.66 -3.36
C ILE A 110 8.82 -8.24 -3.09
N LEU A 111 8.17 -7.27 -3.72
CA LEU A 111 8.37 -5.84 -3.51
C LEU A 111 7.08 -5.23 -2.96
N VAL A 112 7.15 -4.54 -1.82
CA VAL A 112 6.01 -3.79 -1.28
C VAL A 112 6.17 -2.31 -1.64
N ARG A 113 5.14 -1.67 -2.17
CA ARG A 113 5.15 -0.22 -2.40
C ARG A 113 4.00 0.45 -1.70
N GLY A 114 4.22 1.66 -1.20
CA GLY A 114 3.17 2.47 -0.62
C GLY A 114 3.66 3.86 -0.22
N ASP A 115 2.75 4.64 0.32
CA ASP A 115 3.04 5.96 0.86
C ASP A 115 3.88 5.93 2.15
N SER A 116 4.29 7.13 2.57
CA SER A 116 5.25 7.30 3.65
C SER A 116 4.79 6.78 5.02
N HIS A 117 3.48 6.76 5.29
CA HIS A 117 2.95 6.24 6.55
C HIS A 117 3.13 4.72 6.70
N TYR A 118 3.29 3.99 5.60
CA TYR A 118 3.65 2.57 5.64
C TYR A 118 5.14 2.32 5.86
N GLY A 119 5.98 3.32 5.60
CA GLY A 119 7.44 3.30 5.76
C GLY A 119 7.92 3.36 7.22
N ARG A 120 7.23 2.69 8.15
CA ARG A 120 7.66 2.61 9.57
C ARG A 120 8.97 1.81 9.69
N ASN A 121 9.84 2.23 10.61
CA ASN A 121 11.16 1.60 10.78
C ASN A 121 11.06 0.11 11.12
N GLU A 122 10.08 -0.26 11.94
CA GLU A 122 9.81 -1.65 12.35
C GLU A 122 9.39 -2.51 11.16
N ALA A 123 8.53 -1.94 10.29
CA ALA A 123 8.06 -2.58 9.06
C ALA A 123 9.20 -2.80 8.07
N MET A 124 9.98 -1.74 7.76
CA MET A 124 11.15 -1.83 6.88
C MET A 124 12.17 -2.84 7.38
N SER A 125 12.47 -2.80 8.68
CA SER A 125 13.39 -3.78 9.29
C SER A 125 12.86 -5.21 9.18
N TRP A 126 11.54 -5.42 9.25
CA TRP A 126 10.94 -6.73 9.02
C TRP A 126 11.06 -7.18 7.56
N TYR A 127 10.80 -6.30 6.60
CA TYR A 127 10.96 -6.58 5.16
C TYR A 127 12.40 -7.00 4.84
N GLU A 128 13.40 -6.26 5.35
CA GLU A 128 14.83 -6.58 5.21
C GLU A 128 15.14 -8.00 5.71
N ARG A 129 14.73 -8.33 6.95
CA ARG A 129 14.96 -9.67 7.54
C ARG A 129 14.26 -10.79 6.77
N LYS A 130 13.14 -10.49 6.11
CA LYS A 130 12.38 -11.47 5.32
C LYS A 130 12.73 -11.46 3.84
N ARG A 131 13.77 -10.73 3.41
CA ARG A 131 14.14 -10.59 1.99
C ARG A 131 12.95 -10.16 1.14
N VAL A 132 12.20 -9.18 1.64
CA VAL A 132 11.12 -8.50 0.93
C VAL A 132 11.66 -7.12 0.60
N GLY A 133 11.66 -6.75 -0.67
CA GLY A 133 12.01 -5.39 -1.09
C GLY A 133 10.90 -4.42 -0.72
N TYR A 134 11.22 -3.14 -0.63
CA TYR A 134 10.20 -2.11 -0.43
C TYR A 134 10.56 -0.80 -1.13
N VAL A 135 9.53 -0.04 -1.51
CA VAL A 135 9.61 1.36 -1.93
C VAL A 135 8.52 2.13 -1.19
N PHE A 136 8.93 2.92 -0.21
CA PHE A 136 8.00 3.79 0.50
C PHE A 136 8.32 5.24 0.23
N GLY A 137 7.28 6.07 0.17
CA GLY A 137 7.44 7.51 0.31
C GLY A 137 8.20 7.83 1.59
N LEU A 138 8.90 8.96 1.62
CA LEU A 138 9.46 9.50 2.86
C LEU A 138 8.80 10.83 3.14
N GLY A 139 8.21 10.95 4.33
CA GLY A 139 7.68 12.23 4.79
C GLY A 139 8.79 13.28 4.81
N GLY A 140 8.50 14.46 4.28
CA GLY A 140 9.46 15.57 4.24
C GLY A 140 9.92 15.95 5.64
N ASN A 141 11.22 16.19 5.79
CA ASN A 141 11.80 16.79 7.00
C ASN A 141 12.93 17.76 6.61
N THR A 142 13.33 18.63 7.53
CA THR A 142 14.30 19.69 7.26
C THR A 142 15.63 19.15 6.71
N ALA A 143 16.08 18.00 7.19
CA ALA A 143 17.29 17.37 6.66
C ALA A 143 17.10 16.95 5.20
N LEU A 144 16.05 16.17 4.89
CA LEU A 144 15.73 15.70 3.53
C LEU A 144 15.49 16.86 2.55
N LEU A 145 14.80 17.91 2.98
CA LEU A 145 14.60 19.13 2.20
C LEU A 145 15.94 19.85 1.93
N GLY A 146 16.82 19.89 2.94
CA GLY A 146 18.18 20.41 2.81
C GLY A 146 18.96 19.74 1.67
N TRP A 147 18.94 18.40 1.59
CA TRP A 147 19.60 17.65 0.51
C TRP A 147 19.06 18.00 -0.88
N GLY A 148 17.76 18.29 -1.00
CA GLY A 148 17.11 18.60 -2.28
C GLY A 148 17.21 20.05 -2.71
N THR A 149 17.59 20.99 -1.83
CA THR A 149 17.48 22.43 -2.09
C THR A 149 18.26 22.88 -3.33
N ALA A 150 19.50 22.42 -3.49
CA ALA A 150 20.34 22.81 -4.63
C ALA A 150 19.73 22.31 -5.96
N SER A 151 19.38 21.02 -6.02
CA SER A 151 18.74 20.41 -7.19
C SER A 151 17.33 20.94 -7.46
N ALA A 152 16.59 21.38 -6.44
CA ALA A 152 15.30 22.06 -6.61
C ALA A 152 15.45 23.43 -7.26
N LYS A 153 16.47 24.20 -6.83
CA LYS A 153 16.80 25.49 -7.46
C LYS A 153 17.23 25.29 -8.91
N ASP A 154 18.11 24.33 -9.16
CA ASP A 154 18.57 23.98 -10.51
C ASP A 154 17.40 23.62 -11.44
N ALA A 155 16.51 22.73 -10.98
CA ALA A 155 15.30 22.36 -11.72
C ALA A 155 14.40 23.56 -12.04
N ALA A 156 14.24 24.46 -11.07
CA ALA A 156 13.44 25.67 -11.24
C ALA A 156 14.09 26.65 -12.22
N MET A 157 15.42 26.82 -12.16
CA MET A 157 16.17 27.68 -13.07
C MET A 157 16.15 27.13 -14.50
N GLY A 158 16.34 25.82 -14.70
CA GLY A 158 16.24 25.21 -16.03
C GLY A 158 14.84 25.38 -16.63
N ARG A 159 13.79 25.28 -15.81
CA ARG A 159 12.42 25.58 -16.27
C ARG A 159 12.26 27.05 -16.67
N LEU A 160 12.75 27.98 -15.85
CA LEU A 160 12.70 29.42 -16.15
C LEU A 160 13.52 29.79 -17.39
N ALA A 161 14.62 29.10 -17.64
CA ALA A 161 15.44 29.24 -18.83
C ALA A 161 14.78 28.65 -20.09
N GLY A 162 13.62 27.99 -19.97
CA GLY A 162 12.87 27.44 -21.10
C GLY A 162 13.41 26.10 -21.60
N GLU A 163 14.16 25.36 -20.79
CA GLU A 163 14.72 24.05 -21.18
C GLU A 163 13.63 23.02 -21.50
N ALA A 164 12.55 23.02 -20.71
CA ALA A 164 11.37 22.19 -20.93
C ALA A 164 10.19 22.68 -20.08
N ASP A 165 8.96 22.31 -20.48
CA ASP A 165 7.75 22.49 -19.66
C ASP A 165 7.83 21.77 -18.30
N LYS A 166 8.70 20.76 -18.22
CA LYS A 166 8.88 19.91 -17.06
C LYS A 166 10.32 19.46 -16.90
N VAL A 167 10.99 19.98 -15.88
CA VAL A 167 12.37 19.62 -15.55
C VAL A 167 12.38 18.64 -14.37
N ARG A 168 13.12 17.53 -14.50
CA ARG A 168 13.19 16.48 -13.48
C ARG A 168 14.64 16.14 -13.14
N HIS A 169 14.97 16.18 -11.86
CA HIS A 169 16.24 15.71 -11.34
C HIS A 169 16.02 14.52 -10.42
N LEU A 170 16.81 13.48 -10.64
CA LEU A 170 16.87 12.30 -9.79
C LEU A 170 18.24 12.23 -9.16
N PHE A 171 18.31 12.04 -7.85
CA PHE A 171 19.57 11.75 -7.18
C PHE A 171 19.38 10.73 -6.07
N GLU A 172 20.45 9.99 -5.84
CA GLU A 172 20.51 8.91 -4.88
C GLU A 172 21.43 9.30 -3.71
N PHE A 173 20.98 9.00 -2.50
CA PHE A 173 21.80 9.12 -1.30
C PHE A 173 21.42 8.06 -0.28
N ARG A 174 22.23 7.94 0.78
CA ARG A 174 21.92 7.06 1.92
C ARG A 174 21.52 7.88 3.13
N TYR A 175 20.39 7.54 3.73
CA TYR A 175 19.81 8.27 4.85
C TYR A 175 19.33 7.33 5.96
N ALA A 176 19.44 7.82 7.20
CA ALA A 176 18.82 7.20 8.36
C ALA A 176 18.20 8.31 9.22
N ALA A 177 16.93 8.17 9.58
CA ALA A 177 16.38 8.94 10.68
C ALA A 177 17.04 8.50 11.99
N ARG A 178 17.03 9.37 13.01
CA ARG A 178 17.64 9.07 14.33
C ARG A 178 17.15 7.77 14.95
N SER A 179 15.90 7.38 14.71
CA SER A 179 15.30 6.15 15.22
C SER A 179 15.68 4.88 14.43
N TRP A 180 16.35 5.02 13.29
CA TRP A 180 16.68 3.89 12.41
C TRP A 180 18.03 3.29 12.78
N LYS A 181 18.11 1.96 12.73
CA LYS A 181 19.36 1.23 13.02
C LYS A 181 20.31 1.17 11.83
N VAL A 182 19.80 1.40 10.62
CA VAL A 182 20.54 1.25 9.37
C VAL A 182 20.27 2.41 8.42
N LYS A 183 21.29 2.82 7.66
CA LYS A 183 21.11 3.74 6.54
C LYS A 183 20.48 3.01 5.37
N ARG A 184 19.42 3.59 4.82
CA ARG A 184 18.68 3.06 3.68
C ARG A 184 18.97 3.89 2.44
N ARG A 185 18.85 3.26 1.28
CA ARG A 185 18.91 3.95 -0.02
C ARG A 185 17.67 4.83 -0.16
N VAL A 186 17.87 6.09 -0.52
CA VAL A 186 16.82 7.06 -0.81
C VAL A 186 17.06 7.61 -2.20
N ILE A 187 15.98 7.66 -2.97
CA ILE A 187 15.96 8.29 -4.29
C ILE A 187 15.06 9.49 -4.17
N ALA A 188 15.63 10.69 -4.34
CA ALA A 188 14.85 11.91 -4.42
C ALA A 188 14.51 12.17 -5.90
N ARG A 189 13.23 12.44 -6.15
CA ARG A 189 12.74 12.97 -7.42
C ARG A 189 12.31 14.40 -7.20
N ILE A 190 13.02 15.31 -7.83
CA ILE A 190 12.70 16.73 -7.86
C ILE A 190 12.10 17.04 -9.21
N GLU A 191 11.01 17.79 -9.20
CA GLU A 191 10.23 18.13 -10.38
C GLU A 191 9.84 19.59 -10.31
N ALA A 192 10.18 20.34 -11.36
CA ALA A 192 9.69 21.69 -11.59
C ALA A 192 8.75 21.66 -12.81
N SER A 193 7.50 22.04 -12.60
CA SER A 193 6.47 22.18 -13.63
C SER A 193 5.71 23.49 -13.43
N VAL A 194 4.84 23.83 -14.38
CA VAL A 194 3.84 24.89 -14.25
C VAL A 194 2.93 24.62 -13.05
#